data_AF-A0A7J4DRD7-F1
#
_entry.id   AF-A0A7J4DRD7-F1
#
_cell.length_a   1.000
_cell.length_b   1.000
_cell.length_c   1.000
_cell.angle_alpha   90.00
_cell.angle_beta   90.00
_cell.angle_gamma   90.00
#
_symmetry.space_group_name_H-M   'P 1'
#
loop_
_entity.id
_entity.type
_entity.pdbx_description
1 polymer ?
#
loop_
_entity_poly.entity_id
_entity_poly.type
_entity_poly.pdbx_seq_one_letter_code
_entity_poly.pdbx_strand_id
1 'polypeptide(L)'
;MGGYTVKVNESELLSYGDVEAKKVALELMKVAVESCDPYAVVKRALRVEDNKLVIMGEIFPIEGDIYVLAFGKAACSMARAVEDILGDRVKEGVAVTKYGYSLPLKKIRVVEAGHPIPDENSVFGARLGLELAKRVGERDILLVLVSGGGSALFALPENGISLEDKIRVNELLLKSGAKIHEINIVRKHISKVKGGKLAKQVKGTLISLILSDVVGDRLDVIASGPTVKDPSTFRDAYRVLKLYKVWNKLPESVKRHIELGLRGEKEETLKEDLPNVHNFIIGSSSIACEAAKKRAEELGYKAYILTTTLEGEAREVALAFGSIVEEVYKHGRPFKRPCVLLACGETTVTVEGDGGRGGPNQEFALSIARKISGL
;
A
#
# COMPACT_ATOMS: atom_id res chain seq x y z
N MET A 1 7.45 -7.40 -22.60
CA MET A 1 7.63 -6.06 -21.99
C MET A 1 6.25 -5.52 -21.69
N GLY A 2 5.84 -5.52 -20.42
CA GLY A 2 4.52 -5.07 -19.98
C GLY A 2 4.68 -4.08 -18.82
N GLY A 3 5.56 -3.09 -19.00
CA GLY A 3 5.71 -2.01 -18.04
C GLY A 3 4.51 -1.07 -18.11
N TYR A 4 4.15 -0.48 -16.98
CA TYR A 4 3.17 0.60 -16.94
C TYR A 4 3.67 1.77 -17.80
N THR A 5 3.16 1.90 -19.03
CA THR A 5 3.44 3.08 -19.85
C THR A 5 2.48 4.18 -19.45
N VAL A 6 2.99 5.20 -18.78
CA VAL A 6 2.19 6.40 -18.46
C VAL A 6 1.82 7.06 -19.78
N LYS A 7 0.52 7.09 -20.10
CA LYS A 7 0.03 7.86 -21.25
C LYS A 7 -0.02 9.32 -20.87
N VAL A 8 0.80 10.14 -21.51
CA VAL A 8 0.88 11.58 -21.29
C VAL A 8 0.61 12.29 -22.61
N ASN A 9 -0.17 13.38 -22.58
CA ASN A 9 -0.36 14.28 -23.72
C ASN A 9 0.85 15.23 -23.88
N GLU A 10 2.05 14.66 -23.96
CA GLU A 10 3.33 15.39 -23.93
C GLU A 10 3.42 16.47 -25.02
N SER A 11 2.99 16.15 -26.25
CA SER A 11 2.99 17.11 -27.37
C SER A 11 2.11 18.33 -27.09
N GLU A 12 0.96 18.15 -26.43
CA GLU A 12 0.06 19.23 -26.07
C GLU A 12 0.64 20.07 -24.94
N LEU A 13 1.14 19.41 -23.88
CA LEU A 13 1.74 20.09 -22.73
C LEU A 13 2.93 20.95 -23.14
N LEU A 14 3.75 20.49 -24.08
CA LEU A 14 4.94 21.19 -24.57
C LEU A 14 4.67 22.22 -25.67
N SER A 15 3.41 22.43 -26.08
CA SER A 15 3.07 23.36 -27.18
C SER A 15 2.94 24.84 -26.76
N TYR A 16 2.96 25.15 -25.46
CA TYR A 16 2.79 26.51 -24.94
C TYR A 16 3.48 26.70 -23.58
N GLY A 17 3.66 27.94 -23.12
CA GLY A 17 4.23 28.28 -21.81
C GLY A 17 5.73 28.01 -21.71
N ASP A 18 6.24 27.81 -20.48
CA ASP A 18 7.65 27.46 -20.25
C ASP A 18 7.92 25.99 -20.60
N VAL A 19 8.42 25.78 -21.81
CA VAL A 19 8.69 24.44 -22.37
C VAL A 19 9.80 23.72 -21.60
N GLU A 20 10.83 24.43 -21.15
CA GLU A 20 11.97 23.81 -20.48
C GLU A 20 11.59 23.36 -19.07
N ALA A 21 10.87 24.19 -18.30
CA ALA A 21 10.34 23.79 -16.99
C ALA A 21 9.38 22.60 -17.10
N LYS A 22 8.53 22.57 -18.14
CA LYS A 22 7.60 21.46 -18.38
C LYS A 22 8.32 20.16 -18.78
N LYS A 23 9.37 20.22 -19.61
CA LYS A 23 10.19 19.04 -19.93
C LYS A 23 10.79 18.43 -18.66
N VAL A 24 11.38 19.26 -17.80
CA VAL A 24 11.91 18.82 -16.51
C VAL A 24 10.79 18.19 -15.67
N ALA A 25 9.66 18.87 -15.47
CA ALA A 25 8.55 18.34 -14.67
C ALA A 25 8.02 16.98 -15.20
N LEU A 26 7.90 16.84 -16.52
CA LEU A 26 7.48 15.61 -17.17
C LEU A 26 8.49 14.48 -16.98
N GLU A 27 9.78 14.78 -17.10
CA GLU A 27 10.85 13.82 -16.86
C GLU A 27 10.86 13.34 -15.40
N LEU A 28 10.76 14.26 -14.44
CA LEU A 28 10.71 13.93 -13.01
C LEU A 28 9.48 13.08 -12.67
N MET A 29 8.32 13.39 -13.25
CA MET A 29 7.11 12.60 -13.10
C MET A 29 7.28 11.19 -13.71
N LYS A 30 7.88 11.06 -14.89
CA LYS A 30 8.17 9.75 -15.51
C LYS A 30 9.07 8.91 -14.60
N VAL A 31 10.18 9.48 -14.12
CA VAL A 31 11.10 8.80 -13.20
C VAL A 31 10.40 8.40 -11.89
N ALA A 32 9.59 9.29 -11.31
CA ALA A 32 8.82 8.99 -10.10
C ALA A 32 7.91 7.78 -10.30
N VAL A 33 7.16 7.72 -11.40
CA VAL A 33 6.26 6.59 -11.69
C VAL A 33 7.03 5.31 -11.99
N GLU A 34 8.07 5.37 -12.83
CA GLU A 34 8.91 4.22 -13.16
C GLU A 34 9.64 3.65 -11.92
N SER A 35 10.01 4.51 -10.98
CA SER A 35 10.60 4.09 -9.71
C SER A 35 9.64 3.27 -8.84
N CYS A 36 8.33 3.36 -9.08
CA CYS A 36 7.31 2.58 -8.38
C CYS A 36 6.67 1.48 -9.24
N ASP A 37 7.23 1.17 -10.42
CA ASP A 37 6.75 0.04 -11.22
C ASP A 37 6.88 -1.27 -10.41
N PRO A 38 5.78 -2.03 -10.17
CA PRO A 38 5.79 -3.16 -9.24
C PRO A 38 6.75 -4.28 -9.61
N TYR A 39 7.01 -4.49 -10.90
CA TYR A 39 7.95 -5.52 -11.36
C TYR A 39 9.39 -5.05 -11.16
N ALA A 40 9.69 -3.80 -11.54
CA ALA A 40 11.01 -3.21 -11.42
C ALA A 40 11.43 -3.02 -9.95
N VAL A 41 10.52 -2.62 -9.05
CA VAL A 41 10.84 -2.47 -7.61
C VAL A 41 11.27 -3.80 -7.00
N VAL A 42 10.60 -4.91 -7.34
CA VAL A 42 10.98 -6.25 -6.85
C VAL A 42 12.35 -6.63 -7.41
N LYS A 43 12.61 -6.42 -8.70
CA LYS A 43 13.92 -6.72 -9.30
C LYS A 43 15.08 -5.91 -8.73
N ARG A 44 14.83 -4.70 -8.24
CA ARG A 44 15.86 -3.89 -7.57
C ARG A 44 16.04 -4.32 -6.11
N ALA A 45 14.97 -4.69 -5.43
CA ALA A 45 14.99 -5.01 -4.02
C ALA A 45 15.48 -6.44 -3.74
N LEU A 46 15.16 -7.41 -4.59
CA LEU A 46 15.44 -8.83 -4.43
C LEU A 46 16.47 -9.30 -5.47
N ARG A 47 17.53 -9.95 -5.00
CA ARG A 47 18.49 -10.67 -5.84
C ARG A 47 18.90 -11.99 -5.19
N VAL A 48 19.45 -12.89 -6.00
CA VAL A 48 20.02 -14.16 -5.54
C VAL A 48 21.51 -14.13 -5.75
N GLU A 49 22.26 -14.41 -4.70
CA GLU A 49 23.71 -14.58 -4.74
C GLU A 49 24.03 -15.96 -4.16
N ASP A 50 24.59 -16.84 -4.99
CA ASP A 50 24.81 -18.26 -4.67
C ASP A 50 23.55 -18.97 -4.16
N ASN A 51 23.48 -19.20 -2.85
CA ASN A 51 22.38 -19.85 -2.15
C ASN A 51 21.78 -18.95 -1.06
N LYS A 52 21.78 -17.65 -1.32
CA LYS A 52 21.27 -16.61 -0.41
C LYS A 52 20.34 -15.68 -1.16
N LEU A 53 19.23 -15.29 -0.52
CA LEU A 53 18.43 -14.14 -0.95
C LEU A 53 19.08 -12.89 -0.37
N VAL A 54 19.30 -11.89 -1.20
CA VAL A 54 19.69 -10.56 -0.75
C VAL A 54 18.54 -9.61 -1.00
N ILE A 55 17.98 -9.05 0.08
CA ILE A 55 16.80 -8.19 0.05
C ILE A 55 17.16 -6.87 0.71
N MET A 56 17.18 -5.78 -0.07
CA MET A 56 17.54 -4.44 0.43
C MET A 56 18.90 -4.40 1.19
N GLY A 57 19.82 -5.31 0.86
CA GLY A 57 21.13 -5.43 1.50
C GLY A 57 21.19 -6.44 2.66
N GLU A 58 20.04 -6.91 3.17
CA GLU A 58 19.98 -8.00 4.15
C GLU A 58 20.08 -9.36 3.48
N ILE A 59 20.72 -10.31 4.15
CA ILE A 59 21.08 -11.62 3.60
C ILE A 59 20.30 -12.72 4.33
N PHE A 60 19.61 -13.55 3.56
CA PHE A 60 18.83 -14.69 4.07
C PHE A 60 19.33 -15.98 3.42
N PRO A 61 19.79 -16.98 4.20
CA PRO A 61 20.23 -18.25 3.66
C PRO A 61 19.04 -19.04 3.09
N ILE A 62 19.22 -19.68 1.93
CA ILE A 62 18.20 -20.53 1.31
C ILE A 62 18.49 -21.98 1.71
N GLU A 63 17.90 -22.43 2.82
CA GLU A 63 18.14 -23.78 3.37
C GLU A 63 17.04 -24.79 3.02
N GLY A 64 15.90 -24.30 2.53
CA GLY A 64 14.72 -25.09 2.19
C GLY A 64 13.97 -24.51 0.99
N ASP A 65 12.68 -24.77 0.95
CA ASP A 65 11.82 -24.37 -0.15
C ASP A 65 11.40 -22.90 -0.07
N ILE A 66 11.20 -22.25 -1.22
CA ILE A 66 10.68 -20.88 -1.28
C ILE A 66 9.23 -20.90 -1.75
N TYR A 67 8.37 -20.33 -0.92
CA TYR A 67 6.95 -20.15 -1.17
C TYR A 67 6.63 -18.68 -1.44
N VAL A 68 5.64 -18.41 -2.29
CA VAL A 68 5.24 -17.03 -2.62
C VAL A 68 3.77 -16.80 -2.34
N LEU A 69 3.46 -15.79 -1.53
CA LEU A 69 2.11 -15.31 -1.30
C LEU A 69 2.03 -13.84 -1.71
N ALA A 70 1.31 -13.54 -2.78
CA ALA A 70 1.10 -12.16 -3.25
C ALA A 70 -0.36 -11.74 -3.07
N PHE A 71 -0.62 -10.51 -2.62
CA PHE A 71 -1.97 -9.95 -2.62
C PHE A 71 -1.97 -8.43 -2.77
N GLY A 72 -2.98 -7.92 -3.49
CA GLY A 72 -3.10 -6.52 -3.86
C GLY A 72 -3.20 -6.34 -5.38
N LYS A 73 -3.46 -5.12 -5.84
CA LYS A 73 -3.63 -4.81 -7.27
C LYS A 73 -2.38 -5.16 -8.10
N ALA A 74 -1.19 -5.07 -7.51
CA ALA A 74 0.06 -5.37 -8.19
C ALA A 74 0.59 -6.79 -7.92
N ALA A 75 -0.20 -7.65 -7.27
CA ALA A 75 0.23 -8.99 -6.83
C ALA A 75 0.85 -9.82 -7.96
N CYS A 76 0.20 -9.90 -9.12
CA CYS A 76 0.71 -10.67 -10.26
C CYS A 76 1.99 -10.08 -10.85
N SER A 77 2.13 -8.75 -10.91
CA SER A 77 3.32 -8.08 -11.44
C SER A 77 4.53 -8.32 -10.54
N MET A 78 4.35 -8.19 -9.22
CA MET A 78 5.38 -8.49 -8.22
C MET A 78 5.74 -9.98 -8.22
N ALA A 79 4.75 -10.87 -8.26
CA ALA A 79 4.94 -12.32 -8.29
C ALA A 79 5.71 -12.78 -9.54
N ARG A 80 5.43 -12.18 -10.70
CA ARG A 80 6.17 -12.43 -11.94
C ARG A 80 7.64 -12.05 -11.81
N ALA A 81 7.96 -10.93 -11.17
CA ALA A 81 9.35 -10.55 -10.93
C ALA A 81 10.06 -11.59 -10.06
N VAL A 82 9.39 -12.11 -9.02
CA VAL A 82 9.95 -13.20 -8.20
C VAL A 82 10.18 -14.48 -9.01
N GLU A 83 9.23 -14.91 -9.85
CA GLU A 83 9.43 -16.08 -10.72
C GLU A 83 10.59 -15.89 -11.70
N ASP A 84 10.75 -14.69 -12.27
CA ASP A 84 11.84 -14.39 -13.19
C ASP A 84 13.21 -14.36 -12.50
N ILE A 85 13.28 -14.03 -11.21
CA ILE A 85 14.52 -14.01 -10.41
C ILE A 85 14.86 -15.40 -9.87
N LEU A 86 13.87 -16.10 -9.30
CA LEU A 86 14.09 -17.34 -8.55
C LEU A 86 13.93 -18.60 -9.41
N GLY A 87 13.21 -18.51 -10.53
CA GLY A 87 12.98 -19.62 -11.45
C GLY A 87 12.46 -20.85 -10.71
N ASP A 88 13.21 -21.95 -10.83
CA ASP A 88 12.80 -23.23 -10.26
C ASP A 88 12.85 -23.31 -8.73
N ARG A 89 13.51 -22.36 -8.06
CA ARG A 89 13.58 -22.29 -6.59
C ARG A 89 12.24 -21.97 -5.94
N VAL A 90 11.28 -21.40 -6.69
CA VAL A 90 9.90 -21.27 -6.21
C VAL A 90 9.25 -22.65 -6.24
N LYS A 91 8.78 -23.13 -5.09
CA LYS A 91 8.09 -24.42 -4.97
C LYS A 91 6.63 -24.32 -5.39
N GLU A 92 5.88 -23.43 -4.74
CA GLU A 92 4.48 -23.13 -5.05
C GLU A 92 4.13 -21.72 -4.55
N GLY A 93 3.02 -21.16 -5.03
CA GLY A 93 2.55 -19.87 -4.53
C GLY A 93 1.12 -19.54 -4.89
N VAL A 94 0.61 -18.46 -4.29
CA VAL A 94 -0.73 -17.92 -4.52
C VAL A 94 -0.63 -16.41 -4.74
N ALA A 95 -1.27 -15.89 -5.79
CA ALA A 95 -1.41 -14.46 -6.05
C ALA A 95 -2.89 -14.07 -6.10
N VAL A 96 -3.31 -13.16 -5.22
CA VAL A 96 -4.69 -12.65 -5.15
C VAL A 96 -4.76 -11.21 -5.64
N THR A 97 -5.39 -10.98 -6.78
CA THR A 97 -5.46 -9.67 -7.45
C THR A 97 -6.90 -9.27 -7.78
N LYS A 98 -7.10 -8.03 -8.26
CA LYS A 98 -8.42 -7.54 -8.69
C LYS A 98 -8.84 -8.22 -10.00
N TYR A 99 -10.15 -8.37 -10.23
CA TYR A 99 -10.67 -8.78 -11.54
C TYR A 99 -10.08 -7.98 -12.72
N GLY A 100 -9.61 -8.69 -13.74
CA GLY A 100 -8.95 -8.12 -14.92
C GLY A 100 -7.50 -7.70 -14.72
N TYR A 101 -6.89 -8.00 -13.57
CA TYR A 101 -5.48 -7.67 -13.25
C TYR A 101 -4.59 -8.93 -13.24
N SER A 102 -5.12 -10.10 -13.58
CA SER A 102 -4.33 -11.33 -13.72
C SER A 102 -3.24 -11.20 -14.79
N LEU A 103 -2.12 -11.89 -14.55
CA LEU A 103 -1.05 -12.08 -15.51
C LEU A 103 -0.68 -13.57 -15.53
N PRO A 104 -0.17 -14.11 -16.65
CA PRO A 104 0.32 -15.48 -16.69
C PRO A 104 1.53 -15.63 -15.75
N LEU A 105 1.44 -16.60 -14.83
CA LEU A 105 2.49 -17.03 -13.91
C LEU A 105 2.72 -18.53 -14.10
N LYS A 106 3.92 -19.03 -13.78
CA LYS A 106 4.33 -20.41 -14.05
C LYS A 106 4.01 -21.36 -12.90
N LYS A 107 4.40 -20.99 -11.67
CA LYS A 107 4.30 -21.79 -10.45
C LYS A 107 3.34 -21.21 -9.42
N ILE A 108 2.93 -19.96 -9.61
CA ILE A 108 2.06 -19.23 -8.69
C ILE A 108 0.62 -19.25 -9.20
N ARG A 109 -0.30 -19.80 -8.40
CA ARG A 109 -1.74 -19.83 -8.70
C ARG A 109 -2.34 -18.45 -8.57
N VAL A 110 -3.01 -17.96 -9.62
CA VAL A 110 -3.71 -16.66 -9.60
C VAL A 110 -5.17 -16.83 -9.19
N VAL A 111 -5.65 -15.95 -8.32
CA VAL A 111 -7.06 -15.78 -7.95
C VAL A 111 -7.43 -14.31 -8.15
N GLU A 112 -8.47 -14.05 -8.94
CA GLU A 112 -9.04 -12.72 -9.06
C GLU A 112 -10.21 -12.55 -8.07
N ALA A 113 -10.26 -11.41 -7.40
CA ALA A 113 -11.17 -11.17 -6.28
C ALA A 113 -11.71 -9.72 -6.24
N GLY A 114 -12.72 -9.53 -5.39
CA GLY A 114 -13.46 -8.28 -5.22
C GLY A 114 -12.64 -7.14 -4.61
N HIS A 115 -12.70 -5.97 -5.25
CA HIS A 115 -12.16 -4.72 -4.72
C HIS A 115 -12.94 -3.52 -5.31
N PRO A 116 -13.46 -2.59 -4.47
CA PRO A 116 -13.05 -2.33 -3.08
C PRO A 116 -13.79 -3.13 -2.00
N ILE A 117 -14.88 -3.80 -2.34
CA ILE A 117 -15.64 -4.66 -1.42
C ILE A 117 -15.17 -6.12 -1.62
N PRO A 118 -14.78 -6.83 -0.55
CA PRO A 118 -14.37 -8.23 -0.66
C PRO A 118 -15.55 -9.13 -1.07
N ASP A 119 -15.23 -10.24 -1.71
CA ASP A 119 -16.17 -11.28 -2.17
C ASP A 119 -15.69 -12.69 -1.80
N GLU A 120 -16.41 -13.72 -2.22
CA GLU A 120 -16.04 -15.12 -1.94
C GLU A 120 -14.66 -15.51 -2.48
N ASN A 121 -14.24 -14.93 -3.61
CA ASN A 121 -12.89 -15.15 -4.13
C ASN A 121 -11.81 -14.51 -3.26
N SER A 122 -12.15 -13.41 -2.56
CA SER A 122 -11.27 -12.80 -1.56
C SER A 122 -11.05 -13.74 -0.36
N VAL A 123 -12.11 -14.43 0.07
CA VAL A 123 -12.07 -15.45 1.14
C VAL A 123 -11.30 -16.68 0.67
N PHE A 124 -11.58 -17.15 -0.54
CA PHE A 124 -10.91 -18.30 -1.14
C PHE A 124 -9.41 -18.08 -1.29
N GLY A 125 -8.98 -16.96 -1.88
CA GLY A 125 -7.58 -16.58 -2.00
C GLY A 125 -6.89 -16.45 -0.65
N ALA A 126 -7.56 -15.84 0.34
CA ALA A 126 -7.04 -15.72 1.70
C ALA A 126 -6.89 -17.06 2.43
N ARG A 127 -7.79 -18.01 2.17
CA ARG A 127 -7.71 -19.37 2.69
C ARG A 127 -6.52 -20.12 2.10
N LEU A 128 -6.35 -20.07 0.78
CA LEU A 128 -5.19 -20.67 0.12
C LEU A 128 -3.86 -20.09 0.63
N GLY A 129 -3.78 -18.76 0.79
CA GLY A 129 -2.59 -18.12 1.34
C GLY A 129 -2.31 -18.50 2.80
N LEU A 130 -3.35 -18.65 3.61
CA LEU A 130 -3.20 -19.12 5.00
C LEU A 130 -2.75 -20.59 5.07
N GLU A 131 -3.28 -21.44 4.20
CA GLU A 131 -2.86 -22.84 4.09
C GLU A 131 -1.40 -22.96 3.62
N LEU A 132 -1.00 -22.13 2.65
CA LEU A 132 0.39 -22.02 2.21
C LEU A 132 1.31 -21.62 3.36
N ALA A 133 0.98 -20.56 4.10
CA ALA A 133 1.77 -20.07 5.22
C ALA A 133 2.01 -21.13 6.29
N LYS A 134 1.01 -21.98 6.57
CA LYS A 134 1.12 -23.09 7.54
C LYS A 134 2.05 -24.22 7.10
N ARG A 135 2.31 -24.36 5.80
CA ARG A 135 3.22 -25.41 5.26
C ARG A 135 4.69 -25.02 5.33
N VAL A 136 4.99 -23.73 5.52
CA VAL A 136 6.34 -23.19 5.55
C VAL A 136 7.05 -23.69 6.81
N GLY A 137 7.94 -24.66 6.63
CA GLY A 137 8.74 -25.27 7.69
C GLY A 137 9.89 -24.38 8.14
N GLU A 138 10.62 -24.79 9.18
CA GLU A 138 11.65 -23.97 9.85
C GLU A 138 12.82 -23.54 8.93
N ARG A 139 13.11 -24.31 7.88
CA ARG A 139 14.16 -24.02 6.90
C ARG A 139 13.65 -23.32 5.64
N ASP A 140 12.34 -23.19 5.51
CA ASP A 140 11.69 -22.66 4.33
C ASP A 140 11.54 -21.13 4.43
N ILE A 141 11.32 -20.50 3.27
CA ILE A 141 11.08 -19.06 3.17
C ILE A 141 9.69 -18.82 2.58
N LEU A 142 8.91 -17.93 3.21
CA LEU A 142 7.71 -17.36 2.62
C LEU A 142 7.96 -15.91 2.19
N LEU A 143 7.97 -15.67 0.88
CA LEU A 143 7.94 -14.32 0.32
C LEU A 143 6.49 -13.81 0.27
N VAL A 144 6.18 -12.76 1.03
CA VAL A 144 4.87 -12.12 1.07
C VAL A 144 4.90 -10.81 0.27
N LEU A 145 4.23 -10.75 -0.87
CA LEU A 145 4.23 -9.58 -1.76
C LEU A 145 2.94 -8.78 -1.56
N VAL A 146 3.06 -7.57 -1.02
CA VAL A 146 1.90 -6.76 -0.63
C VAL A 146 1.82 -5.49 -1.46
N SER A 147 0.64 -5.20 -2.00
CA SER A 147 0.35 -3.92 -2.66
C SER A 147 -1.05 -3.39 -2.31
N GLY A 148 -1.34 -2.20 -2.80
CA GLY A 148 -2.61 -1.52 -2.60
C GLY A 148 -3.85 -2.38 -2.85
N GLY A 149 -4.87 -2.21 -2.02
CA GLY A 149 -6.12 -2.99 -2.08
C GLY A 149 -6.10 -4.37 -1.40
N GLY A 150 -4.97 -4.80 -0.84
CA GLY A 150 -4.84 -6.08 -0.14
C GLY A 150 -5.85 -6.27 1.01
N SER A 151 -6.31 -5.17 1.60
CA SER A 151 -7.33 -5.14 2.64
C SER A 151 -8.64 -5.84 2.27
N ALA A 152 -9.09 -5.66 1.02
CA ALA A 152 -10.29 -6.29 0.47
C ALA A 152 -9.95 -7.61 -0.21
N LEU A 153 -8.92 -7.62 -1.06
CA LEU A 153 -8.53 -8.79 -1.86
C LEU A 153 -8.11 -10.00 -1.00
N PHE A 154 -7.50 -9.78 0.16
CA PHE A 154 -7.04 -10.83 1.07
C PHE A 154 -7.82 -10.79 2.38
N ALA A 155 -9.06 -11.26 2.33
CA ALA A 155 -10.03 -11.12 3.43
C ALA A 155 -10.55 -12.47 3.92
N LEU A 156 -10.04 -12.94 5.06
CA LEU A 156 -10.55 -14.13 5.75
C LEU A 156 -11.19 -13.73 7.09
N PRO A 157 -12.53 -13.84 7.24
CA PRO A 157 -13.21 -13.68 8.52
C PRO A 157 -12.76 -14.72 9.57
N GLU A 158 -12.96 -14.39 10.84
CA GLU A 158 -12.80 -15.34 11.95
C GLU A 158 -13.85 -16.46 11.93
N ASN A 159 -13.55 -17.57 12.60
CA ASN A 159 -14.49 -18.70 12.69
C ASN A 159 -15.83 -18.23 13.28
N GLY A 160 -16.92 -18.54 12.58
CA GLY A 160 -18.29 -18.17 12.97
C GLY A 160 -18.75 -16.78 12.51
N ILE A 161 -17.91 -16.01 11.81
CA ILE A 161 -18.28 -14.74 11.19
C ILE A 161 -18.37 -14.95 9.68
N SER A 162 -19.48 -14.57 9.05
CA SER A 162 -19.62 -14.64 7.59
C SER A 162 -18.88 -13.49 6.89
N LEU A 163 -18.73 -13.58 5.57
CA LEU A 163 -18.18 -12.47 4.80
C LEU A 163 -19.12 -11.27 4.81
N GLU A 164 -20.43 -11.50 4.71
CA GLU A 164 -21.47 -10.48 4.76
C GLU A 164 -21.44 -9.72 6.09
N ASP A 165 -21.28 -10.44 7.21
CA ASP A 165 -21.16 -9.82 8.53
C ASP A 165 -19.92 -8.92 8.62
N LYS A 166 -18.78 -9.38 8.07
CA LYS A 166 -17.54 -8.60 8.00
C LYS A 166 -17.72 -7.34 7.15
N ILE A 167 -18.37 -7.44 6.00
CA ILE A 167 -18.70 -6.30 5.12
C ILE A 167 -19.61 -5.33 5.88
N ARG A 168 -20.64 -5.84 6.56
CA ARG A 168 -21.60 -5.04 7.31
C ARG A 168 -20.95 -4.24 8.42
N VAL A 169 -20.03 -4.83 9.18
CA VAL A 169 -19.25 -4.12 10.21
C VAL A 169 -18.50 -2.94 9.60
N ASN A 170 -17.83 -3.16 8.46
CA ASN A 170 -17.07 -2.12 7.79
C ASN A 170 -17.96 -0.97 7.30
N GLU A 171 -19.11 -1.29 6.70
CA GLU A 171 -20.09 -0.27 6.30
C GLU A 171 -20.60 0.56 7.47
N LEU A 172 -20.92 -0.08 8.60
CA LEU A 172 -21.43 0.61 9.78
C LEU A 172 -20.40 1.61 10.33
N LEU A 173 -19.13 1.22 10.37
CA LEU A 173 -18.03 2.06 10.83
C LEU A 173 -17.72 3.23 9.87
N LEU A 174 -17.75 2.98 8.55
CA LEU A 174 -17.59 4.04 7.56
C LEU A 174 -18.73 5.06 7.67
N LYS A 175 -19.98 4.60 7.76
CA LYS A 175 -21.16 5.46 7.92
C LYS A 175 -21.18 6.23 9.23
N SER A 176 -20.49 5.76 10.27
CA SER A 176 -20.38 6.48 11.54
C SER A 176 -19.28 7.54 11.56
N GLY A 177 -18.51 7.70 10.47
CA GLY A 177 -17.37 8.63 10.42
C GLY A 177 -16.19 8.16 11.29
N ALA A 178 -16.02 6.84 11.45
CA ALA A 178 -14.89 6.31 12.21
C ALA A 178 -13.56 6.59 11.49
N LYS A 179 -12.52 6.93 12.26
CA LYS A 179 -11.20 7.19 11.66
C LYS A 179 -10.61 5.89 11.12
N ILE A 180 -9.84 5.95 10.04
CA ILE A 180 -9.31 4.75 9.36
C ILE A 180 -8.52 3.84 10.30
N HIS A 181 -7.76 4.40 11.25
CA HIS A 181 -7.02 3.61 12.23
C HIS A 181 -7.95 2.85 13.18
N GLU A 182 -9.06 3.44 13.63
CA GLU A 182 -10.07 2.81 14.50
C GLU A 182 -10.85 1.73 13.76
N ILE A 183 -11.19 1.97 12.49
CA ILE A 183 -11.77 0.95 11.62
C ILE A 183 -10.83 -0.25 11.51
N ASN A 184 -9.54 0.00 11.31
CA ASN A 184 -8.54 -1.07 11.22
C ASN A 184 -8.37 -1.84 12.53
N ILE A 185 -8.49 -1.20 13.69
CA ILE A 185 -8.54 -1.91 14.99
C ILE A 185 -9.63 -2.98 14.92
N VAL A 186 -10.88 -2.61 14.64
CA VAL A 186 -11.99 -3.57 14.59
C VAL A 186 -11.74 -4.64 13.51
N ARG A 187 -11.33 -4.25 12.30
CA ARG A 187 -11.11 -5.18 11.17
C ARG A 187 -10.05 -6.24 11.44
N LYS A 188 -8.98 -5.89 12.18
CA LYS A 188 -7.92 -6.82 12.58
C LYS A 188 -8.46 -7.90 13.54
N HIS A 189 -9.29 -7.52 14.50
CA HIS A 189 -9.84 -8.42 15.52
C HIS A 189 -10.91 -9.38 14.99
N ILE A 190 -11.50 -9.11 13.83
CA ILE A 190 -12.50 -10.00 13.18
C ILE A 190 -11.94 -10.72 11.94
N SER A 191 -10.62 -10.85 11.85
CA SER A 191 -9.94 -11.50 10.72
C SER A 191 -8.93 -12.53 11.17
N LYS A 192 -8.76 -13.59 10.38
CA LYS A 192 -7.75 -14.64 10.61
C LYS A 192 -6.36 -14.32 10.09
N VAL A 193 -6.22 -13.33 9.22
CA VAL A 193 -4.95 -13.04 8.52
C VAL A 193 -4.37 -11.66 8.83
N LYS A 194 -5.19 -10.72 9.29
CA LYS A 194 -4.79 -9.34 9.59
C LYS A 194 -4.24 -9.22 11.02
N GLY A 195 -3.56 -8.11 11.33
CA GLY A 195 -2.98 -7.89 12.67
C GLY A 195 -1.94 -8.94 13.05
N GLY A 196 -1.01 -9.24 12.14
CA GLY A 196 0.08 -10.19 12.32
C GLY A 196 -0.33 -11.66 12.36
N LYS A 197 -1.63 -11.97 12.24
CA LYS A 197 -2.11 -13.36 12.35
C LYS A 197 -1.62 -14.28 11.23
N LEU A 198 -1.34 -13.74 10.04
CA LEU A 198 -0.67 -14.52 8.98
C LEU A 198 0.76 -14.88 9.39
N ALA A 199 1.53 -13.91 9.90
CA ALA A 199 2.89 -14.14 10.36
C ALA A 199 2.98 -15.22 11.46
N LYS A 200 2.01 -15.23 12.39
CA LYS A 200 1.93 -16.26 13.44
C LYS A 200 1.80 -17.70 12.93
N GLN A 201 1.42 -17.91 11.67
CA GLN A 201 1.28 -19.25 11.10
C GLN A 201 2.58 -19.79 10.48
N VAL A 202 3.60 -18.95 10.31
CA VAL A 202 4.84 -19.31 9.61
C VAL A 202 5.90 -19.74 10.63
N LYS A 203 6.46 -20.95 10.44
CA LYS A 203 7.54 -21.47 11.29
C LYS A 203 8.92 -21.08 10.76
N GLY A 204 9.08 -21.04 9.43
CA GLY A 204 10.31 -20.62 8.76
C GLY A 204 10.49 -19.11 8.72
N THR A 205 11.22 -18.63 7.71
CA THR A 205 11.46 -17.19 7.54
C THR A 205 10.35 -16.56 6.70
N LEU A 206 9.69 -15.54 7.23
CA LEU A 206 8.71 -14.74 6.48
C LEU A 206 9.37 -13.43 6.06
N ILE A 207 9.41 -13.15 4.76
CA ILE A 207 9.94 -11.90 4.24
C ILE A 207 8.87 -11.19 3.41
N SER A 208 8.42 -10.02 3.87
CA SER A 208 7.42 -9.23 3.18
C SER A 208 8.06 -8.16 2.32
N LEU A 209 7.70 -8.11 1.04
CA LEU A 209 8.05 -7.04 0.11
C LEU A 209 6.81 -6.19 -0.15
N ILE A 210 6.83 -4.94 0.28
CA ILE A 210 5.65 -4.08 0.38
C ILE A 210 5.78 -2.89 -0.57
N LEU A 211 4.78 -2.75 -1.44
CA LEU A 211 4.55 -1.55 -2.24
C LEU A 211 3.44 -0.74 -1.57
N SER A 212 3.83 0.33 -0.87
CA SER A 212 2.94 1.15 -0.05
C SER A 212 2.16 2.16 -0.89
N ASP A 213 0.83 2.15 -0.74
CA ASP A 213 -0.09 3.20 -1.19
C ASP A 213 -0.67 4.01 -0.01
N VAL A 214 -0.04 3.93 1.17
CA VAL A 214 -0.50 4.59 2.39
C VAL A 214 0.42 5.75 2.74
N VAL A 215 -0.16 6.93 2.96
CA VAL A 215 0.57 8.12 3.40
C VAL A 215 1.32 7.83 4.72
N GLY A 216 2.62 8.17 4.74
CA GLY A 216 3.49 7.91 5.88
C GLY A 216 3.93 6.45 6.05
N ASP A 217 3.65 5.57 5.08
CA ASP A 217 4.25 4.24 4.96
C ASP A 217 4.08 3.33 6.20
N ARG A 218 2.96 3.50 6.93
CA ARG A 218 2.75 2.74 8.16
C ARG A 218 2.37 1.28 7.89
N LEU A 219 3.26 0.38 8.24
CA LEU A 219 3.11 -1.07 8.04
C LEU A 219 1.85 -1.67 8.70
N ASP A 220 1.42 -1.15 9.85
CA ASP A 220 0.21 -1.59 10.57
C ASP A 220 -1.10 -1.26 9.84
N VAL A 221 -1.05 -0.29 8.91
CA VAL A 221 -2.18 0.16 8.10
C VAL A 221 -2.20 -0.55 6.76
N ILE A 222 -1.04 -0.73 6.11
CA ILE A 222 -0.91 -1.36 4.79
C ILE A 222 -1.50 -2.78 4.85
N ALA A 223 -2.52 -3.03 4.04
CA ALA A 223 -3.30 -4.28 4.03
C ALA A 223 -3.83 -4.73 5.42
N SER A 224 -3.93 -3.81 6.38
CA SER A 224 -4.22 -4.09 7.80
C SER A 224 -3.17 -4.97 8.50
N GLY A 225 -1.90 -4.84 8.10
CA GLY A 225 -0.74 -5.39 8.78
C GLY A 225 -0.79 -6.90 9.01
N PRO A 226 -0.93 -7.75 7.98
CA PRO A 226 -1.00 -9.20 8.16
C PRO A 226 0.31 -9.82 8.70
N THR A 227 1.42 -9.12 8.55
CA THR A 227 2.79 -9.57 8.85
C THR A 227 3.49 -8.71 9.90
N VAL A 228 2.76 -7.84 10.59
CA VAL A 228 3.30 -6.95 11.63
C VAL A 228 2.52 -7.06 12.93
N LYS A 229 3.16 -6.70 14.04
CA LYS A 229 2.49 -6.58 15.33
C LYS A 229 1.38 -5.54 15.28
N ASP A 230 0.36 -5.78 16.08
CA ASP A 230 -0.79 -4.94 16.30
C ASP A 230 -0.90 -4.65 17.80
N PRO A 231 -0.61 -3.43 18.27
CA PRO A 231 -0.67 -3.11 19.69
C PRO A 231 -2.12 -3.04 20.22
N SER A 232 -3.12 -2.93 19.34
CA SER A 232 -4.52 -2.83 19.76
C SER A 232 -5.07 -4.16 20.24
N THR A 233 -6.10 -4.10 21.09
CA THR A 233 -6.71 -5.27 21.73
C THR A 233 -8.20 -5.43 21.41
N PHE A 234 -8.77 -6.59 21.73
CA PHE A 234 -10.23 -6.79 21.71
C PHE A 234 -10.98 -5.73 22.52
N ARG A 235 -10.37 -5.23 23.61
CA ARG A 235 -10.94 -4.15 24.43
C ARG A 235 -10.98 -2.83 23.66
N ASP A 236 -9.97 -2.55 22.85
CA ASP A 236 -9.94 -1.35 22.01
C ASP A 236 -10.93 -1.46 20.85
N ALA A 237 -11.04 -2.63 20.22
CA ALA A 237 -12.07 -2.90 19.22
C ALA A 237 -13.48 -2.68 19.80
N TYR A 238 -13.76 -3.21 21.00
CA TYR A 238 -15.02 -2.98 21.70
C TYR A 238 -15.26 -1.49 22.00
N ARG A 239 -14.24 -0.76 22.49
CA ARG A 239 -14.32 0.68 22.76
C ARG A 239 -14.68 1.48 21.51
N VAL A 240 -14.02 1.22 20.38
CA VAL A 240 -14.32 1.86 19.09
C VAL A 240 -15.79 1.61 18.72
N LEU A 241 -16.24 0.36 18.81
CA LEU A 241 -17.62 0.00 18.45
C LEU A 241 -18.67 0.69 19.34
N LYS A 242 -18.34 0.94 20.61
CA LYS A 242 -19.21 1.69 21.54
C LYS A 242 -19.14 3.19 21.31
N LEU A 243 -17.94 3.74 21.07
CA LEU A 243 -17.72 5.16 20.78
C LEU A 243 -18.57 5.63 19.60
N TYR A 244 -18.58 4.84 18.52
CA TYR A 244 -19.36 5.12 17.32
C TYR A 244 -20.82 4.64 17.38
N LYS A 245 -21.28 4.15 18.54
CA LYS A 245 -22.66 3.65 18.76
C LYS A 245 -23.08 2.58 17.74
N VAL A 246 -22.12 1.79 17.24
CA VAL A 246 -22.34 0.71 16.27
C VAL A 246 -22.50 -0.66 16.94
N TRP A 247 -22.01 -0.84 18.18
CA TRP A 247 -22.06 -2.12 18.91
C TRP A 247 -23.42 -2.82 18.84
N ASN A 248 -24.51 -2.11 19.18
CA ASN A 248 -25.85 -2.70 19.20
C ASN A 248 -26.38 -3.08 17.80
N LYS A 249 -25.83 -2.46 16.74
CA LYS A 249 -26.20 -2.67 15.33
C LYS A 249 -25.38 -3.78 14.66
N LEU A 250 -24.39 -4.34 15.34
CA LEU A 250 -23.55 -5.39 14.78
C LEU A 250 -24.30 -6.71 14.63
N PRO A 251 -23.91 -7.54 13.64
CA PRO A 251 -24.31 -8.94 13.58
C PRO A 251 -23.93 -9.70 14.86
N GLU A 252 -24.75 -10.68 15.23
CA GLU A 252 -24.59 -11.44 16.47
C GLU A 252 -23.30 -12.27 16.48
N SER A 253 -22.91 -12.81 15.32
CA SER A 253 -21.63 -13.51 15.11
C SER A 253 -20.42 -12.68 15.56
N VAL A 254 -20.42 -11.39 15.22
CA VAL A 254 -19.34 -10.45 15.51
C VAL A 254 -19.35 -10.04 16.98
N LYS A 255 -20.53 -9.76 17.55
CA LYS A 255 -20.67 -9.47 18.99
C LYS A 255 -20.11 -10.62 19.82
N ARG A 256 -20.59 -11.83 19.54
CA ARG A 256 -20.13 -13.05 20.21
C ARG A 256 -18.62 -13.24 20.09
N HIS A 257 -18.04 -13.03 18.90
CA HIS A 257 -16.61 -13.15 18.70
C HIS A 257 -15.81 -12.17 19.56
N ILE A 258 -16.22 -10.90 19.61
CA ILE A 258 -15.55 -9.87 20.41
C ILE A 258 -15.71 -10.14 21.90
N GLU A 259 -16.90 -10.55 22.35
CA GLU A 259 -17.13 -10.92 23.75
C GLU A 259 -16.27 -12.10 24.20
N LEU A 260 -16.11 -13.12 23.35
CA LEU A 260 -15.18 -14.23 23.60
C LEU A 260 -13.74 -13.71 23.73
N GLY A 261 -13.33 -12.78 22.87
CA GLY A 261 -12.02 -12.12 22.96
C GLY A 261 -11.83 -11.33 24.26
N LEU A 262 -12.85 -10.59 24.71
CA LEU A 262 -12.83 -9.87 25.99
C LEU A 262 -12.70 -10.80 27.20
N ARG A 263 -13.18 -12.04 27.11
CA ARG A 263 -13.03 -13.08 28.14
C ARG A 263 -11.73 -13.88 28.02
N GLY A 264 -10.89 -13.61 27.03
CA GLY A 264 -9.64 -14.35 26.79
C GLY A 264 -9.85 -15.73 26.14
N GLU A 265 -11.05 -16.01 25.63
CA GLU A 265 -11.37 -17.28 24.95
C GLU A 265 -11.02 -17.26 23.45
N LYS A 266 -10.57 -16.11 22.94
CA LYS A 266 -9.98 -15.96 21.60
C LYS A 266 -8.59 -15.37 21.71
N GLU A 267 -7.70 -15.91 20.90
CA GLU A 267 -6.34 -15.44 20.81
C GLU A 267 -6.32 -14.02 20.21
N GLU A 268 -5.48 -13.18 20.80
CA GLU A 268 -5.28 -11.81 20.38
C GLU A 268 -4.47 -11.71 19.07
N THR A 269 -4.58 -10.58 18.36
CA THR A 269 -3.66 -10.21 17.27
C THR A 269 -2.21 -10.21 17.75
N LEU A 270 -1.24 -10.34 16.84
CA LEU A 270 0.18 -10.41 17.20
C LEU A 270 0.60 -9.19 18.02
N LYS A 271 1.19 -9.37 19.20
CA LYS A 271 1.58 -8.24 20.09
C LYS A 271 3.07 -7.92 20.05
N GLU A 272 3.90 -8.93 19.86
CA GLU A 272 5.35 -8.81 19.86
C GLU A 272 5.93 -8.97 18.46
N ASP A 273 7.13 -8.45 18.26
CA ASP A 273 7.89 -8.72 17.04
C ASP A 273 8.33 -10.18 17.02
N LEU A 274 8.34 -10.78 15.82
CA LEU A 274 8.77 -12.15 15.61
C LEU A 274 10.14 -12.14 14.92
N PRO A 275 11.19 -12.77 15.49
CA PRO A 275 12.55 -12.71 14.93
C PRO A 275 12.68 -13.26 13.51
N ASN A 276 11.77 -14.15 13.11
CA ASN A 276 11.71 -14.78 11.79
C ASN A 276 10.87 -14.00 10.77
N VAL A 277 10.39 -12.79 11.12
CA VAL A 277 9.50 -11.99 10.28
C VAL A 277 10.16 -10.67 9.92
N HIS A 278 10.40 -10.47 8.63
CA HIS A 278 11.08 -9.31 8.07
C HIS A 278 10.12 -8.57 7.14
N ASN A 279 10.04 -7.24 7.26
CA ASN A 279 9.14 -6.42 6.46
C ASN A 279 9.92 -5.30 5.77
N PHE A 280 9.92 -5.29 4.43
CA PHE A 280 10.62 -4.31 3.61
C PHE A 280 9.64 -3.50 2.78
N ILE A 281 9.68 -2.19 2.94
CA ILE A 281 9.00 -1.27 2.00
C ILE A 281 9.94 -1.08 0.81
N ILE A 282 9.58 -1.70 -0.32
CA ILE A 282 10.41 -1.69 -1.53
C ILE A 282 9.96 -0.65 -2.56
N GLY A 283 8.81 -0.04 -2.33
CA GLY A 283 8.31 1.09 -3.09
C GLY A 283 7.26 1.85 -2.28
N SER A 284 7.28 3.18 -2.41
CA SER A 284 6.30 4.08 -1.80
C SER A 284 6.32 5.45 -2.50
N SER A 285 5.36 6.31 -2.17
CA SER A 285 5.35 7.70 -2.64
C SER A 285 6.61 8.47 -2.20
N SER A 286 7.12 8.20 -1.00
CA SER A 286 8.39 8.76 -0.50
C SER A 286 9.57 8.35 -1.38
N ILE A 287 9.68 7.05 -1.72
CA ILE A 287 10.71 6.53 -2.63
C ILE A 287 10.60 7.18 -4.02
N ALA A 288 9.37 7.39 -4.52
CA ALA A 288 9.16 8.09 -5.79
C ALA A 288 9.62 9.56 -5.75
N CYS A 289 9.36 10.26 -4.64
CA CYS A 289 9.87 11.61 -4.44
C CYS A 289 11.39 11.67 -4.38
N GLU A 290 12.04 10.73 -3.70
CA GLU A 290 13.51 10.65 -3.67
C GLU A 290 14.10 10.35 -5.05
N ALA A 291 13.46 9.48 -5.84
CA ALA A 291 13.86 9.22 -7.22
C ALA A 291 13.75 10.48 -8.10
N ALA A 292 12.65 11.23 -8.00
CA ALA A 292 12.48 12.50 -8.69
C ALA A 292 13.51 13.55 -8.23
N LYS A 293 13.79 13.62 -6.92
CA LYS A 293 14.79 14.54 -6.36
C LYS A 293 16.17 14.25 -6.94
N LYS A 294 16.59 12.99 -6.90
CA LYS A 294 17.87 12.56 -7.47
C LYS A 294 17.97 12.92 -8.94
N ARG A 295 16.90 12.68 -9.72
CA ARG A 295 16.89 13.04 -11.14
C ARG A 295 17.00 14.54 -11.38
N ALA A 296 16.31 15.35 -10.59
CA ALA A 296 16.42 16.80 -10.67
C ALA A 296 17.85 17.30 -10.39
N GLU A 297 18.53 16.70 -9.41
CA GLU A 297 19.93 17.01 -9.09
C GLU A 297 20.89 16.59 -10.23
N GLU A 298 20.67 15.45 -10.87
CA GLU A 298 21.41 15.01 -12.06
C GLU A 298 21.22 15.96 -13.26
N LEU A 299 20.04 16.60 -13.36
CA LEU A 299 19.74 17.63 -14.37
C LEU A 299 20.30 19.01 -13.99
N GLY A 300 20.98 19.14 -12.84
CA GLY A 300 21.62 20.38 -12.40
C GLY A 300 20.76 21.31 -11.53
N TYR A 301 19.58 20.86 -11.09
CA TYR A 301 18.71 21.64 -10.21
C TYR A 301 18.99 21.34 -8.73
N LYS A 302 18.84 22.35 -7.87
CA LYS A 302 18.67 22.09 -6.43
C LYS A 302 17.24 21.59 -6.21
N ALA A 303 17.09 20.42 -5.58
CA ALA A 303 15.79 19.81 -5.37
C ALA A 303 15.49 19.61 -3.88
N TYR A 304 14.26 19.94 -3.48
CA TYR A 304 13.83 19.91 -2.09
C TYR A 304 12.52 19.15 -1.96
N ILE A 305 12.49 18.13 -1.11
CA ILE A 305 11.26 17.46 -0.70
C ILE A 305 10.68 18.25 0.46
N LEU A 306 9.52 18.88 0.24
CA LEU A 306 8.83 19.69 1.24
C LEU A 306 8.11 18.81 2.26
N THR A 307 7.48 17.73 1.80
CA THR A 307 6.82 16.74 2.66
C THR A 307 6.48 15.47 1.86
N THR A 308 6.44 14.33 2.54
CA THR A 308 5.92 13.06 2.00
C THR A 308 4.60 12.62 2.64
N THR A 309 4.04 13.49 3.46
CA THR A 309 2.79 13.26 4.20
C THR A 309 1.78 14.38 3.94
N LEU A 310 1.71 14.87 2.70
CA LEU A 310 0.79 15.93 2.32
C LEU A 310 -0.66 15.43 2.43
N GLU A 311 -1.44 16.03 3.32
CA GLU A 311 -2.87 15.75 3.48
C GLU A 311 -3.63 17.08 3.55
N GLY A 312 -4.93 17.04 3.24
CA GLY A 312 -5.81 18.21 3.30
C GLY A 312 -6.61 18.42 2.01
N GLU A 313 -7.40 19.48 2.00
CA GLU A 313 -8.23 19.85 0.85
C GLU A 313 -7.35 20.35 -0.30
N ALA A 314 -7.46 19.70 -1.47
CA ALA A 314 -6.55 19.90 -2.60
C ALA A 314 -6.40 21.38 -3.01
N ARG A 315 -7.52 22.12 -3.04
CA ARG A 315 -7.51 23.55 -3.41
C ARG A 315 -6.71 24.41 -2.43
N GLU A 316 -6.82 24.14 -1.12
CA GLU A 316 -6.22 24.95 -0.06
C GLU A 316 -4.72 24.71 0.01
N VAL A 317 -4.34 23.42 -0.07
CA VAL A 317 -2.94 23.01 -0.09
C VAL A 317 -2.23 23.60 -1.32
N ALA A 318 -2.88 23.60 -2.48
CA ALA A 318 -2.33 24.21 -3.69
C ALA A 318 -2.08 25.72 -3.56
N LEU A 319 -2.95 26.46 -2.86
CA LEU A 319 -2.75 27.89 -2.61
C LEU A 319 -1.53 28.15 -1.72
N ALA A 320 -1.32 27.31 -0.71
CA ALA A 320 -0.15 27.38 0.17
C ALA A 320 1.14 27.03 -0.58
N PHE A 321 1.11 26.04 -1.48
CA PHE A 321 2.27 25.74 -2.34
C PHE A 321 2.54 26.90 -3.32
N GLY A 322 1.50 27.48 -3.90
CA GLY A 322 1.62 28.63 -4.79
C GLY A 322 2.27 29.84 -4.13
N SER A 323 2.00 30.12 -2.84
CA SER A 323 2.67 31.22 -2.14
C SER A 323 4.16 30.94 -1.87
N ILE A 324 4.55 29.68 -1.66
CA ILE A 324 5.97 29.30 -1.57
C ILE A 324 6.66 29.51 -2.91
N VAL A 325 6.04 29.10 -4.03
CA VAL A 325 6.57 29.32 -5.37
C VAL A 325 6.73 30.82 -5.66
N GLU A 326 5.73 31.62 -5.32
CA GLU A 326 5.76 33.08 -5.45
C GLU A 326 6.92 33.71 -4.64
N GLU A 327 7.12 33.29 -3.39
CA GLU A 327 8.21 33.78 -2.53
C GLU A 327 9.60 33.41 -3.12
N VAL A 328 9.76 32.18 -3.62
CA VAL A 328 10.99 31.73 -4.28
C VAL A 328 11.24 32.54 -5.56
N TYR A 329 10.20 32.80 -6.34
CA TYR A 329 10.34 33.55 -7.58
C TYR A 329 10.70 35.01 -7.33
N LYS A 330 9.94 35.71 -6.49
CA LYS A 330 10.10 37.16 -6.25
C LYS A 330 11.28 37.49 -5.35
N HIS A 331 11.57 36.66 -4.36
CA HIS A 331 12.52 36.99 -3.29
C HIS A 331 13.69 36.00 -3.17
N GLY A 332 13.67 34.87 -3.90
CA GLY A 332 14.75 33.90 -3.88
C GLY A 332 14.97 33.29 -2.49
N ARG A 333 13.88 33.05 -1.75
CA ARG A 333 13.86 32.39 -0.44
C ARG A 333 12.54 31.60 -0.29
N PRO A 334 12.46 30.60 0.61
CA PRO A 334 13.57 30.01 1.37
C PRO A 334 14.56 29.23 0.48
N PHE A 335 14.22 29.01 -0.79
CA PHE A 335 15.06 28.32 -1.77
C PHE A 335 15.56 29.28 -2.86
N LYS A 336 16.75 28.99 -3.42
CA LYS A 336 17.34 29.76 -4.51
C LYS A 336 16.97 29.16 -5.86
N ARG A 337 16.61 30.02 -6.82
CA ARG A 337 16.40 29.62 -8.22
C ARG A 337 17.74 29.34 -8.92
N PRO A 338 17.78 28.44 -9.91
CA PRO A 338 16.71 27.50 -10.28
C PRO A 338 16.60 26.33 -9.28
N CYS A 339 15.38 25.94 -8.91
CA CYS A 339 15.14 24.82 -8.00
C CYS A 339 13.87 24.03 -8.35
N VAL A 340 13.81 22.80 -7.84
CA VAL A 340 12.67 21.90 -7.91
C VAL A 340 12.12 21.69 -6.50
N LEU A 341 10.80 21.84 -6.34
CA LEU A 341 10.10 21.55 -5.08
C LEU A 341 9.23 20.31 -5.29
N LEU A 342 9.39 19.32 -4.42
CA LEU A 342 8.71 18.04 -4.49
C LEU A 342 7.84 17.87 -3.24
N ALA A 343 6.65 17.31 -3.42
CA ALA A 343 5.84 16.82 -2.31
C ALA A 343 5.03 15.61 -2.76
N CYS A 344 4.76 14.71 -1.82
CA CYS A 344 3.81 13.63 -2.02
C CYS A 344 2.91 13.45 -0.81
N GLY A 345 1.77 12.82 -1.05
CA GLY A 345 0.74 12.54 -0.06
C GLY A 345 -0.58 12.27 -0.76
N GLU A 346 -1.69 12.44 -0.04
CA GLU A 346 -3.03 12.19 -0.55
C GLU A 346 -3.97 13.32 -0.10
N THR A 347 -4.20 14.27 -1.01
CA THR A 347 -5.18 15.34 -0.80
C THR A 347 -6.59 14.85 -1.15
N THR A 348 -7.60 15.43 -0.50
CA THR A 348 -9.01 15.13 -0.74
C THR A 348 -9.72 16.28 -1.45
N VAL A 349 -10.88 15.96 -2.03
CA VAL A 349 -11.84 16.93 -2.55
C VAL A 349 -13.16 16.75 -1.83
N THR A 350 -13.64 17.80 -1.19
CA THR A 350 -14.98 17.82 -0.62
C THR A 350 -15.98 18.21 -1.70
N VAL A 351 -16.81 17.24 -2.11
CA VAL A 351 -17.85 17.45 -3.13
C VAL A 351 -19.18 17.75 -2.45
N GLU A 352 -19.66 18.97 -2.61
CA GLU A 352 -21.00 19.38 -2.20
C GLU A 352 -21.94 19.36 -3.42
N GLY A 353 -23.10 18.70 -3.29
CA GLY A 353 -24.07 18.54 -4.39
C GLY A 353 -23.63 17.50 -5.43
N ASP A 354 -24.05 17.70 -6.69
CA ASP A 354 -23.85 16.72 -7.77
C ASP A 354 -22.40 16.64 -8.27
N GLY A 355 -21.59 17.67 -8.03
CA GLY A 355 -20.20 17.75 -8.47
C GLY A 355 -20.01 17.85 -9.99
N GLY A 356 -18.76 18.05 -10.41
CA GLY A 356 -18.33 18.02 -11.80
C GLY A 356 -17.40 16.84 -12.10
N ARG A 357 -16.74 16.86 -13.26
CA ARG A 357 -15.69 15.88 -13.58
C ARG A 357 -14.33 16.41 -13.14
N GLY A 358 -13.64 15.70 -12.25
CA GLY A 358 -12.34 16.10 -11.77
C GLY A 358 -11.74 15.12 -10.76
N GLY A 359 -10.70 15.56 -10.05
CA GLY A 359 -10.11 14.84 -8.93
C GLY A 359 -9.05 15.67 -8.20
N PRO A 360 -8.52 15.20 -7.07
CA PRO A 360 -7.66 15.99 -6.19
C PRO A 360 -6.45 16.62 -6.89
N ASN A 361 -5.70 15.84 -7.69
CA ASN A 361 -4.53 16.36 -8.41
C ASN A 361 -4.90 17.40 -9.50
N GLN A 362 -6.09 17.29 -10.10
CA GLN A 362 -6.56 18.25 -11.10
C GLN A 362 -6.99 19.56 -10.43
N GLU A 363 -7.68 19.47 -9.29
CA GLU A 363 -8.04 20.64 -8.49
C GLU A 363 -6.82 21.34 -7.92
N PHE A 364 -5.81 20.57 -7.47
CA PHE A 364 -4.53 21.13 -7.06
C PHE A 364 -3.88 21.93 -8.19
N ALA A 365 -3.74 21.33 -9.39
CA ALA A 365 -3.14 21.97 -10.55
C ALA A 365 -3.90 23.22 -11.00
N LEU A 366 -5.23 23.19 -10.97
CA LEU A 366 -6.07 24.35 -11.32
C LEU A 366 -5.97 25.47 -10.27
N SER A 367 -5.97 25.12 -8.98
CA SER A 367 -5.88 26.09 -7.88
C SER A 367 -4.51 26.81 -7.88
N ILE A 368 -3.42 26.05 -8.01
CA ILE A 368 -2.06 26.63 -8.01
C ILE A 368 -1.81 27.52 -9.24
N ALA A 369 -2.43 27.21 -10.40
CA ALA A 369 -2.29 28.01 -11.62
C ALA A 369 -2.62 29.50 -11.41
N ARG A 370 -3.61 29.80 -10.56
CA ARG A 370 -3.98 31.19 -10.23
C ARG A 370 -2.88 31.91 -9.44
N LYS A 371 -2.16 31.19 -8.57
CA LYS A 371 -1.07 31.73 -7.75
C LYS A 371 0.21 31.98 -8.57
N ILE A 372 0.50 31.09 -9.51
CA ILE A 372 1.74 31.15 -10.30
C ILE A 372 1.59 31.93 -11.61
N SER A 373 0.40 32.47 -11.88
CA SER A 373 0.14 33.24 -13.10
C SER A 373 1.03 34.48 -13.18
N GLY A 374 1.78 34.62 -14.28
CA GLY A 374 2.66 35.77 -14.52
C GLY A 374 3.98 35.76 -13.75
N LEU A 375 4.27 34.68 -13.00
CA LEU A 375 5.64 34.31 -12.62
C LEU A 375 6.29 33.62 -13.82
#